data_AF-A0A7X7L786-F1
#
_entry.id   AF-A0A7X7L786-F1
#
_cell.length_a   1.000
_cell.length_b   1.000
_cell.length_c   1.000
_cell.angle_alpha   90.00
_cell.angle_beta   90.00
_cell.angle_gamma   90.00
#
_symmetry.space_group_name_H-M   'P 1'
#
loop_
_entity.id
_entity.type
_entity.pdbx_description
1 polymer ?
#
loop_
_entity_poly.entity_id
_entity_poly.type
_entity_poly.pdbx_seq_one_letter_code
_entity_poly.pdbx_strand_id
1 'polypeptide(L)'
;MDMRMIFGIQTMVFLVCFIILTQEWIQHRNRYKGLSFWVAMMICGFAGYTLIALRGTIPDFLSIIVANSLNILAFALFYTGLIFFFKVKAHYLHNIFIVITAILVFIYFTYINPSLTVRIITINITYIIIFSQALYLFICKIKTCQKSMSYIYIINISALIILNIYRTIMVFLDNSGNQDFFSQSIHENIYFIINMIVLMYLMINLAMLVSRRLLHDISEKEEKFNTIFHNAPYAALITEEETGIILEVNKEMLDLLGYERSEVEGRTVFDLEFYPDASSRNKLIEIVRKK
;
A
#
# COMPACT_ATOMS: atom_id res chain seq x y z
N MET A 1 21.47 23.39 -2.44
CA MET A 1 20.53 23.03 -1.36
C MET A 1 21.33 22.26 -0.34
N ASP A 2 21.23 22.59 0.95
CA ASP A 2 21.96 21.86 1.99
C ASP A 2 21.45 20.41 2.04
N MET A 3 22.35 19.43 2.09
CA MET A 3 22.02 17.99 2.17
C MET A 3 21.16 17.67 3.39
N ARG A 4 21.32 18.41 4.50
CA ARG A 4 20.41 18.31 5.65
C ARG A 4 18.98 18.68 5.28
N MET A 5 18.79 19.67 4.40
CA MET A 5 17.48 20.09 3.92
C MET A 5 16.84 19.01 3.03
N ILE A 6 17.62 18.38 2.14
CA ILE A 6 17.12 17.28 1.29
C ILE A 6 16.64 16.10 2.14
N PHE A 7 17.46 15.64 3.09
CA PHE A 7 17.05 14.55 3.99
C PHE A 7 15.93 14.95 4.95
N GLY A 8 15.88 16.22 5.36
CA GLY A 8 14.77 16.78 6.13
C GLY A 8 13.45 16.70 5.36
N ILE A 9 13.46 17.11 4.08
CA ILE A 9 12.30 17.01 3.20
C ILE A 9 11.92 15.54 2.97
N GLN A 10 12.89 14.65 2.72
CA GLN A 10 12.65 13.22 2.59
C GLN A 10 11.97 12.65 3.85
N THR A 11 12.41 13.08 5.02
CA THR A 11 11.81 12.70 6.31
C THR A 11 10.36 13.18 6.42
N MET A 12 10.07 14.41 5.99
CA MET A 12 8.70 14.94 5.94
C MET A 12 7.80 14.14 4.99
N VAL A 13 8.32 13.72 3.82
CA VAL A 13 7.58 12.84 2.90
C VAL A 13 7.24 11.51 3.56
N PHE A 14 8.22 10.86 4.21
CA PHE A 14 7.96 9.61 4.92
C PHE A 14 6.94 9.79 6.04
N LEU A 15 6.95 10.92 6.75
CA LEU A 15 5.96 11.23 7.79
C LEU A 15 4.54 11.36 7.22
N VAL A 16 4.38 12.09 6.11
CA VAL A 16 3.07 12.25 5.45
C VAL A 16 2.57 10.89 4.94
N CYS A 17 3.42 10.13 4.25
CA CYS A 17 3.06 8.79 3.76
C CYS A 17 2.76 7.81 4.91
N PHE A 18 3.47 7.92 6.04
CA PHE A 18 3.22 7.14 7.24
C PHE A 18 1.81 7.40 7.79
N ILE A 19 1.40 8.67 7.89
CA ILE A 19 0.06 9.02 8.38
C ILE A 19 -1.01 8.41 7.47
N ILE A 20 -0.89 8.60 6.15
CA ILE A 20 -1.85 8.07 5.16
C ILE A 20 -1.94 6.54 5.24
N LEU A 21 -0.81 5.83 5.20
CA LEU A 21 -0.83 4.36 5.27
C LEU A 21 -1.29 3.81 6.62
N THR A 22 -1.05 4.55 7.71
CA THR A 22 -1.54 4.16 9.03
C THR A 22 -3.06 4.29 9.10
N GLN A 23 -3.65 5.33 8.50
CA GLN A 23 -5.11 5.45 8.39
C GLN A 23 -5.70 4.28 7.60
N GLU A 24 -5.14 3.94 6.44
CA GLU A 24 -5.53 2.78 5.64
C GLU A 24 -5.40 1.46 6.42
N TRP A 25 -4.31 1.31 7.18
CA TRP A 25 -4.09 0.14 8.02
C TRP A 25 -5.11 0.02 9.14
N ILE A 26 -5.41 1.10 9.87
CA ILE A 26 -6.41 1.07 10.96
C ILE A 26 -7.77 0.61 10.43
N GLN A 27 -8.17 1.11 9.26
CA GLN A 27 -9.45 0.77 8.65
C GLN A 27 -9.50 -0.65 8.09
N HIS A 28 -8.37 -1.21 7.63
CA HIS A 28 -8.36 -2.43 6.81
C HIS A 28 -7.41 -3.55 7.27
N ARG A 29 -6.75 -3.41 8.43
CA ARG A 29 -5.77 -4.38 8.98
C ARG A 29 -6.28 -5.82 9.08
N ASN A 30 -7.56 -6.00 9.36
CA ASN A 30 -8.16 -7.33 9.49
C ASN A 30 -8.36 -8.02 8.13
N ARG A 31 -8.48 -7.25 7.04
CA ARG A 31 -8.73 -7.75 5.69
C ARG A 31 -7.42 -8.01 4.93
N TYR A 32 -6.45 -7.12 5.06
CA TYR A 32 -5.20 -7.16 4.31
C TYR A 32 -3.97 -7.20 5.23
N LYS A 33 -3.48 -8.41 5.53
CA LYS A 33 -2.30 -8.62 6.39
C LYS A 33 -1.02 -7.92 5.90
N GLY A 34 -0.90 -7.67 4.59
CA GLY A 34 0.24 -6.97 4.00
C GLY A 34 0.39 -5.51 4.47
N LEU A 35 -0.70 -4.86 4.89
CA LEU A 35 -0.68 -3.46 5.32
C LEU A 35 0.21 -3.23 6.54
N SER A 36 0.24 -4.17 7.49
CA SER A 36 1.09 -4.07 8.69
C SER A 36 2.57 -3.95 8.33
N PHE A 37 3.01 -4.67 7.29
CA PHE A 37 4.40 -4.60 6.81
C PHE A 37 4.71 -3.27 6.14
N TRP A 38 3.74 -2.66 5.42
CA TRP A 38 3.93 -1.34 4.82
C TRP A 38 3.95 -0.21 5.86
N VAL A 39 3.19 -0.33 6.95
CA VAL A 39 3.31 0.59 8.09
C VAL A 39 4.67 0.42 8.77
N ALA A 40 5.14 -0.82 8.99
CA ALA A 40 6.47 -1.07 9.55
C ALA A 40 7.59 -0.52 8.64
N MET A 41 7.45 -0.66 7.31
CA MET A 41 8.33 -0.04 6.31
C MET A 41 8.39 1.48 6.48
N MET A 42 7.24 2.14 6.65
CA MET A 42 7.19 3.59 6.87
C MET A 42 7.90 4.02 8.14
N ILE A 43 7.71 3.29 9.25
CA ILE A 43 8.40 3.57 10.52
C ILE A 43 9.91 3.44 10.34
N CYS A 44 10.37 2.36 9.69
CA CYS A 44 11.79 2.13 9.43
C CYS A 44 12.38 3.22 8.53
N GLY A 45 11.70 3.58 7.44
CA GLY A 45 12.16 4.64 6.53
C GLY A 45 12.20 6.01 7.20
N PHE A 46 11.15 6.38 7.94
CA PHE A 46 11.10 7.63 8.71
C PHE A 46 12.25 7.73 9.71
N ALA A 47 12.43 6.69 10.55
CA ALA A 47 13.52 6.65 11.52
C ALA A 47 14.89 6.66 10.84
N GLY A 48 15.06 5.89 9.76
CA GLY A 48 16.30 5.83 8.99
C GLY A 48 16.71 7.19 8.43
N TYR A 49 15.84 7.87 7.68
CA TYR A 49 16.15 9.19 7.12
C TYR A 49 16.30 10.28 8.18
N THR A 50 15.57 10.21 9.29
CA THR A 50 15.75 11.12 10.43
C THR A 50 17.16 11.00 11.01
N LEU A 51 17.65 9.77 11.22
CA LEU A 51 19.01 9.53 11.73
C LEU A 51 20.09 10.03 10.76
N ILE A 52 19.88 9.92 9.44
CA ILE A 52 20.79 10.49 8.43
C ILE A 52 20.77 12.03 8.50
N ALA A 53 19.60 12.65 8.63
CA ALA A 53 19.46 14.10 8.70
C ALA A 53 20.17 14.70 9.95
N LEU A 54 20.24 13.94 11.04
CA LEU A 54 20.94 14.28 12.28
C LEU A 54 22.46 13.99 12.22
N ARG A 55 23.02 13.67 11.06
CA ARG A 55 24.46 13.40 10.94
C ARG A 55 25.29 14.62 11.34
N GLY A 56 26.32 14.36 12.16
CA GLY A 56 27.18 15.38 12.77
C GLY A 56 26.64 15.96 14.09
N THR A 57 25.44 15.57 14.54
CA THR A 57 24.94 15.88 15.90
C THR A 57 24.83 14.64 16.78
N ILE A 58 24.49 13.49 16.21
CA ILE A 58 24.44 12.18 16.89
C ILE A 58 25.66 11.31 16.52
N PRO A 59 25.98 10.27 17.32
CA PRO A 59 27.07 9.34 17.01
C PRO A 59 27.01 8.76 15.59
N ASP A 60 28.18 8.63 14.94
CA ASP A 60 28.31 8.07 13.60
C ASP A 60 27.73 6.66 13.47
N PHE A 61 27.82 5.86 14.53
CA PHE A 61 27.18 4.54 14.58
C PHE A 61 25.67 4.62 14.29
N LEU A 62 24.97 5.59 14.90
CA LEU A 62 23.54 5.75 14.73
C LEU A 62 23.19 6.36 13.37
N SER A 63 23.88 7.44 12.98
CA SER A 63 23.58 8.17 11.74
C SER A 63 24.04 7.46 10.46
N ILE A 64 24.98 6.51 10.56
CA ILE A 64 25.50 5.75 9.42
C ILE A 64 24.99 4.30 9.45
N ILE A 65 25.29 3.53 10.48
CA ILE A 65 25.02 2.08 10.46
C ILE A 65 23.54 1.83 10.71
N VAL A 66 22.99 2.30 11.84
CA VAL A 66 21.58 2.07 12.18
C VAL A 66 20.66 2.68 11.13
N ALA A 67 20.94 3.92 10.72
CA ALA A 67 20.15 4.64 9.73
C ALA A 67 20.01 3.90 8.39
N ASN A 68 21.13 3.46 7.81
CA ASN A 68 21.11 2.74 6.53
C ASN A 68 20.52 1.33 6.66
N SER A 69 20.74 0.67 7.81
CA SER A 69 20.13 -0.64 8.10
C SER A 69 18.61 -0.55 8.13
N LEU A 70 18.05 0.49 8.75
CA LEU A 70 16.61 0.73 8.79
C LEU A 70 16.04 1.01 7.39
N ASN A 71 16.74 1.77 6.55
CA ASN A 71 16.30 2.04 5.18
C ASN A 71 16.30 0.77 4.30
N ILE A 72 17.32 -0.08 4.42
CA ILE A 72 17.37 -1.37 3.73
C ILE A 72 16.24 -2.29 4.23
N LEU A 73 16.03 -2.36 5.54
CA LEU A 73 14.93 -3.10 6.14
C LEU A 73 13.56 -2.60 5.66
N ALA A 74 13.39 -1.29 5.49
CA ALA A 74 12.14 -0.70 4.99
C ALA A 74 11.78 -1.29 3.61
N PHE A 75 12.72 -1.37 2.68
CA PHE A 75 12.45 -1.96 1.36
C PHE A 75 12.33 -3.50 1.40
N ALA A 76 12.96 -4.19 2.35
CA ALA A 76 12.69 -5.62 2.57
C ALA A 76 11.24 -5.84 3.08
N LEU A 77 10.74 -4.95 3.94
CA LEU A 77 9.36 -4.93 4.42
C LEU A 77 8.37 -4.56 3.32
N PHE A 78 8.73 -3.64 2.40
CA PHE A 78 7.96 -3.36 1.18
C PHE A 78 7.65 -4.65 0.42
N TYR A 79 8.70 -5.41 0.09
CA TYR A 79 8.60 -6.68 -0.63
C TYR A 79 7.74 -7.71 0.11
N THR A 80 7.98 -7.84 1.42
CA THR A 80 7.20 -8.76 2.27
C THR A 80 5.72 -8.36 2.29
N GLY A 81 5.43 -7.06 2.38
CA GLY A 81 4.08 -6.52 2.29
C GLY A 81 3.38 -6.87 0.98
N LEU A 82 4.07 -6.82 -0.16
CA LEU A 82 3.52 -7.25 -1.46
C LEU A 82 3.10 -8.73 -1.44
N ILE A 83 3.95 -9.62 -0.90
CA ILE A 83 3.67 -11.06 -0.80
C ILE A 83 2.38 -11.31 0.00
N PHE A 84 2.27 -10.70 1.18
CA PHE A 84 1.11 -10.90 2.06
C PHE A 84 -0.15 -10.18 1.57
N PHE A 85 -0.01 -9.02 0.92
CA PHE A 85 -1.15 -8.26 0.37
C PHE A 85 -1.78 -8.98 -0.82
N PHE A 86 -0.95 -9.48 -1.74
CA PHE A 86 -1.42 -10.21 -2.93
C PHE A 86 -1.57 -11.72 -2.71
N LYS A 87 -1.22 -12.23 -1.52
CA LYS A 87 -1.26 -13.67 -1.17
C LYS A 87 -0.48 -14.52 -2.17
N VAL A 88 0.66 -14.02 -2.62
CA VAL A 88 1.51 -14.69 -3.62
C VAL A 88 2.41 -15.72 -2.95
N LYS A 89 2.61 -16.88 -3.59
CA LYS A 89 3.60 -17.88 -3.14
C LYS A 89 5.01 -17.42 -3.53
N ALA A 90 5.71 -16.78 -2.61
CA ALA A 90 7.12 -16.40 -2.71
C ALA A 90 7.78 -16.44 -1.33
N HIS A 91 9.08 -16.76 -1.30
CA HIS A 91 9.86 -16.73 -0.07
C HIS A 91 10.36 -15.30 0.18
N TYR A 92 10.49 -14.90 1.45
CA TYR A 92 10.99 -13.57 1.84
C TYR A 92 12.24 -13.66 2.73
N LEU A 93 12.59 -14.87 3.23
CA LEU A 93 13.70 -15.08 4.16
C LEU A 93 15.07 -14.71 3.56
N HIS A 94 15.24 -14.85 2.24
CA HIS A 94 16.47 -14.40 1.58
C HIS A 94 16.72 -12.90 1.74
N ASN A 95 15.67 -12.07 1.91
CA ASN A 95 15.84 -10.64 2.11
C ASN A 95 16.37 -10.32 3.51
N ILE A 96 16.11 -11.17 4.51
CA ILE A 96 16.74 -11.05 5.83
C ILE A 96 18.25 -11.30 5.70
N PHE A 97 18.64 -12.33 4.93
CA PHE A 97 20.06 -12.61 4.68
C PHE A 97 20.75 -11.47 3.93
N ILE A 98 20.09 -10.88 2.93
CA ILE A 98 20.59 -9.70 2.19
C ILE A 98 20.80 -8.52 3.15
N VAL A 99 19.81 -8.22 4.02
CA VAL A 99 19.92 -7.15 5.02
C VAL A 99 21.11 -7.39 5.95
N ILE A 100 21.24 -8.60 6.51
CA ILE A 100 22.37 -8.94 7.41
C ILE A 100 23.70 -8.78 6.70
N THR A 101 23.81 -9.28 5.47
CA THR A 101 25.04 -9.18 4.66
C THR A 101 25.40 -7.72 4.40
N ALA A 102 24.43 -6.90 4.02
CA ALA A 102 24.66 -5.46 3.83
C ALA A 102 25.13 -4.78 5.12
N ILE A 103 24.54 -5.09 6.27
CA ILE A 103 24.95 -4.56 7.58
C ILE A 103 26.41 -4.91 7.89
N LEU A 104 26.83 -6.15 7.67
CA LEU A 104 28.21 -6.60 7.90
C LEU A 104 29.20 -5.84 7.02
N VAL A 105 28.89 -5.67 5.72
CA VAL A 105 29.69 -4.86 4.80
C VAL A 105 29.75 -3.40 5.27
N PHE A 106 28.63 -2.85 5.76
CA PHE A 106 28.57 -1.50 6.30
C PHE A 106 29.47 -1.29 7.51
N ILE A 107 29.45 -2.22 8.47
CA ILE A 107 30.29 -2.18 9.67
C ILE A 107 31.76 -2.21 9.27
N TYR A 108 32.14 -3.12 8.37
CA TYR A 108 33.50 -3.26 7.88
C TYR A 108 34.02 -1.97 7.21
N PHE A 109 33.26 -1.43 6.25
CA PHE A 109 33.64 -0.22 5.52
C PHE A 109 33.36 1.09 6.28
N THR A 110 32.90 1.00 7.53
CA THR A 110 32.79 2.15 8.45
C THR A 110 33.95 2.19 9.43
N TYR A 111 34.37 1.05 9.99
CA TYR A 111 35.37 1.02 11.07
C TYR A 111 36.73 0.46 10.68
N ILE A 112 36.80 -0.48 9.73
CA ILE A 112 38.06 -1.19 9.40
C ILE A 112 38.74 -0.53 8.21
N ASN A 113 38.01 -0.33 7.11
CA ASN A 113 38.50 0.37 5.93
C ASN A 113 37.48 1.42 5.48
N PRO A 114 37.51 2.64 6.07
CA PRO A 114 36.51 3.67 5.80
C PRO A 114 36.44 4.05 4.32
N SER A 115 35.36 3.65 3.66
CA SER A 115 35.08 4.03 2.27
C SER A 115 33.63 4.45 2.12
N LEU A 116 33.41 5.71 1.76
CA LEU A 116 32.08 6.24 1.48
C LEU A 116 31.51 5.65 0.18
N THR A 117 32.34 5.53 -0.85
CA THR A 117 32.02 4.94 -2.16
C THR A 117 31.46 3.53 -2.03
N VAL A 118 32.17 2.63 -1.32
CA VAL A 118 31.74 1.23 -1.18
C VAL A 118 30.41 1.11 -0.42
N ARG A 119 30.20 1.93 0.62
CA ARG A 119 28.95 1.98 1.37
C ARG A 119 27.78 2.40 0.48
N ILE A 120 27.94 3.44 -0.35
CA ILE A 120 26.89 3.86 -1.30
C ILE A 120 26.60 2.75 -2.31
N ILE A 121 27.63 2.13 -2.89
CA ILE A 121 27.46 1.03 -3.86
C ILE A 121 26.73 -0.15 -3.21
N THR A 122 27.05 -0.48 -1.96
CA THR A 122 26.39 -1.57 -1.22
C THR A 122 24.90 -1.31 -1.02
N ILE A 123 24.50 -0.07 -0.68
CA ILE A 123 23.08 0.32 -0.62
C ILE A 123 22.42 0.15 -1.98
N ASN A 124 23.00 0.72 -3.02
CA ASN A 124 22.38 0.73 -4.35
C ASN A 124 22.18 -0.69 -4.88
N ILE A 125 23.19 -1.57 -4.74
CA ILE A 125 23.10 -2.98 -5.14
C ILE A 125 22.00 -3.69 -4.35
N THR A 126 21.92 -3.45 -3.04
CA THR A 126 20.88 -4.03 -2.19
C THR A 126 19.48 -3.60 -2.64
N TYR A 127 19.30 -2.31 -2.96
CA TYR A 127 18.04 -1.79 -3.49
C TYR A 127 17.70 -2.38 -4.85
N ILE A 128 18.66 -2.48 -5.76
CA ILE A 128 18.47 -3.11 -7.08
C ILE A 128 17.98 -4.55 -6.89
N ILE A 129 18.62 -5.34 -6.04
CA ILE A 129 18.23 -6.74 -5.79
C ILE A 129 16.77 -6.82 -5.29
N ILE A 130 16.41 -6.03 -4.26
CA ILE A 130 15.07 -6.04 -3.68
C ILE A 130 14.02 -5.57 -4.70
N PHE A 131 14.30 -4.48 -5.43
CA PHE A 131 13.38 -3.95 -6.44
C PHE A 131 13.24 -4.86 -7.65
N SER A 132 14.30 -5.56 -8.08
CA SER A 132 14.21 -6.56 -9.15
C SER A 132 13.32 -7.73 -8.74
N GLN A 133 13.37 -8.18 -7.48
CA GLN A 133 12.44 -9.19 -6.98
C GLN A 133 10.99 -8.67 -6.96
N ALA A 134 10.78 -7.43 -6.51
CA ALA A 134 9.45 -6.81 -6.52
C ALA A 134 8.90 -6.64 -7.95
N LEU A 135 9.75 -6.24 -8.90
CA LEU A 135 9.44 -6.14 -10.32
C LEU A 135 9.01 -7.50 -10.89
N TYR A 136 9.76 -8.56 -10.57
CA TYR A 136 9.40 -9.93 -10.94
C TYR A 136 8.03 -10.35 -10.39
N LEU A 137 7.69 -9.96 -9.14
CA LEU A 137 6.36 -10.23 -8.60
C LEU A 137 5.27 -9.55 -9.44
N PHE A 138 5.43 -8.29 -9.81
CA PHE A 138 4.44 -7.56 -10.62
C PHE A 138 4.30 -8.08 -12.05
N ILE A 139 5.38 -8.55 -12.66
CA ILE A 139 5.36 -9.08 -14.03
C ILE A 139 4.76 -10.50 -14.05
N CYS A 140 5.18 -11.37 -13.12
CA CYS A 140 4.93 -12.80 -13.24
C CYS A 140 3.87 -13.36 -12.27
N LYS A 141 3.66 -12.75 -11.10
CA LYS A 141 2.89 -13.39 -10.01
C LYS A 141 1.70 -12.58 -9.51
N ILE A 142 1.75 -11.26 -9.50
CA ILE A 142 0.71 -10.38 -8.98
C ILE A 142 -0.34 -10.14 -10.08
N LYS A 143 -1.59 -10.41 -9.74
CA LYS A 143 -2.76 -10.02 -10.54
C LYS A 143 -3.52 -8.93 -9.79
N THR A 144 -3.55 -7.73 -10.34
CA THR A 144 -4.35 -6.60 -9.83
C THR A 144 -5.78 -6.68 -10.37
N CYS A 145 -6.70 -5.94 -9.73
CA CYS A 145 -8.09 -5.81 -10.21
C CYS A 145 -8.16 -5.26 -11.65
N GLN A 146 -7.21 -4.39 -12.02
CA GLN A 146 -7.08 -3.83 -13.36
C GLN A 146 -5.63 -3.92 -13.85
N LYS A 147 -5.41 -4.41 -15.07
CA LYS A 147 -4.05 -4.57 -15.65
C LYS A 147 -3.24 -3.27 -15.73
N SER A 148 -3.91 -2.13 -15.96
CA SER A 148 -3.28 -0.80 -15.96
C SER A 148 -2.53 -0.50 -14.66
N MET A 149 -3.05 -0.97 -13.52
CA MET A 149 -2.40 -0.79 -12.22
C MET A 149 -1.06 -1.51 -12.15
N SER A 150 -0.96 -2.75 -12.64
CA SER A 150 0.32 -3.46 -12.69
C SER A 150 1.37 -2.70 -13.50
N TYR A 151 0.99 -2.10 -14.63
CA TYR A 151 1.92 -1.32 -15.45
C TYR A 151 2.48 -0.10 -14.71
N ILE A 152 1.66 0.60 -13.91
CA ILE A 152 2.12 1.74 -13.10
C ILE A 152 3.23 1.30 -12.13
N TYR A 153 3.05 0.16 -11.44
CA TYR A 153 4.07 -0.39 -10.55
C TYR A 153 5.32 -0.85 -11.29
N ILE A 154 5.17 -1.51 -12.44
CA ILE A 154 6.29 -1.96 -13.27
C ILE A 154 7.14 -0.77 -13.70
N ILE A 155 6.52 0.30 -14.20
CA ILE A 155 7.21 1.52 -14.63
C ILE A 155 7.93 2.18 -13.45
N ASN A 156 7.24 2.34 -12.32
CA ASN A 156 7.82 3.01 -11.15
C ASN A 156 8.98 2.22 -10.53
N ILE A 157 8.85 0.91 -10.34
CA ILE A 157 9.91 0.06 -9.81
C ILE A 157 11.10 0.00 -10.79
N SER A 158 10.83 -0.04 -12.09
CA SER A 158 11.90 0.03 -13.10
C SER A 158 12.66 1.36 -13.02
N ALA A 159 11.96 2.48 -12.82
CA ALA A 159 12.61 3.77 -12.61
C ALA A 159 13.51 3.78 -11.36
N LEU A 160 13.08 3.19 -10.25
CA LEU A 160 13.91 3.05 -9.04
C LEU A 160 15.19 2.23 -9.30
N ILE A 161 15.09 1.14 -10.07
CA ILE A 161 16.25 0.33 -10.44
C ILE A 161 17.21 1.17 -11.31
N ILE A 162 16.69 1.86 -12.33
CA ILE A 162 17.50 2.70 -13.24
C ILE A 162 18.22 3.81 -12.46
N LEU A 163 17.54 4.48 -11.52
CA LEU A 163 18.14 5.51 -10.69
C LEU A 163 19.30 4.97 -9.84
N ASN A 164 19.14 3.78 -9.24
CA ASN A 164 20.19 3.16 -8.44
C ASN A 164 21.38 2.68 -9.29
N ILE A 165 21.14 2.21 -10.53
CA ILE A 165 22.21 1.91 -11.49
C ILE A 165 22.95 3.19 -11.87
N TYR A 166 22.22 4.24 -12.23
CA TYR A 166 22.80 5.56 -12.55
C TYR A 166 23.69 6.08 -11.41
N ARG A 167 23.20 6.05 -10.17
CA ARG A 167 23.99 6.50 -9.01
C ARG A 167 25.23 5.66 -8.81
N THR A 168 25.15 4.34 -9.01
CA THR A 168 26.31 3.45 -8.88
C THR A 168 27.39 3.80 -9.91
N ILE A 169 26.99 4.05 -11.15
CA ILE A 169 27.92 4.47 -12.23
C ILE A 169 28.55 5.81 -11.89
N MET A 170 27.75 6.81 -11.48
CA MET A 170 28.26 8.15 -11.17
C MET A 170 29.23 8.14 -9.99
N VAL A 171 28.94 7.40 -8.93
CA VAL A 171 29.83 7.26 -7.76
C VAL A 171 31.13 6.54 -8.12
N PHE A 172 31.12 5.64 -9.10
CA PHE A 172 32.32 4.97 -9.58
C PHE A 172 33.18 5.88 -10.48
N LEU A 173 32.55 6.73 -11.29
CA LEU A 173 33.22 7.70 -12.16
C LEU A 173 33.78 8.90 -11.40
N ASP A 174 33.11 9.32 -10.33
CA ASP A 174 33.49 10.46 -9.48
C ASP A 174 34.63 10.09 -8.52
N ASN A 175 35.71 9.52 -9.06
CA ASN A 175 36.91 9.06 -8.35
C ASN A 175 37.72 10.23 -7.73
N SER A 176 37.06 11.38 -7.49
CA SER A 176 37.60 12.56 -6.85
C SER A 176 37.69 12.29 -5.34
N GLY A 177 38.88 12.40 -4.76
CA GLY A 177 39.15 12.16 -3.35
C GLY A 177 38.49 13.15 -2.36
N ASN A 178 37.43 13.86 -2.77
CA ASN A 178 36.68 14.75 -1.89
C ASN A 178 35.68 13.92 -1.07
N GLN A 179 36.04 13.68 0.19
CA GLN A 179 35.30 12.80 1.10
C GLN A 179 34.15 13.49 1.85
N ASP A 180 33.86 14.75 1.55
CA ASP A 180 32.81 15.50 2.23
C ASP A 180 31.43 15.16 1.67
N PHE A 181 30.69 14.32 2.41
CA PHE A 181 29.30 13.92 2.12
C PHE A 181 28.33 15.10 1.91
N PHE A 182 28.68 16.30 2.40
CA PHE A 182 27.85 17.51 2.29
C PHE A 182 28.29 18.46 1.17
N SER A 183 29.46 18.26 0.53
CA SER A 183 29.94 19.08 -0.59
C SER A 183 29.61 18.42 -1.94
N GLN A 184 28.34 18.05 -2.11
CA GLN A 184 27.90 17.19 -3.21
C GLN A 184 27.83 17.90 -4.57
N SER A 185 28.04 17.12 -5.63
CA SER A 185 27.87 17.57 -7.01
C SER A 185 26.40 17.81 -7.35
N ILE A 186 26.12 18.61 -8.38
CA ILE A 186 24.76 18.90 -8.86
C ILE A 186 24.01 17.59 -9.20
N HIS A 187 24.73 16.59 -9.71
CA HIS A 187 24.17 15.29 -10.09
C HIS A 187 23.58 14.51 -8.90
N GLU A 188 24.22 14.57 -7.73
CA GLU A 188 23.73 13.88 -6.54
C GLU A 188 22.44 14.50 -6.00
N ASN A 189 22.37 15.83 -5.98
CA ASN A 189 21.16 16.56 -5.60
C ASN A 189 19.98 16.22 -6.53
N ILE A 190 20.21 16.20 -7.85
CA ILE A 190 19.20 15.82 -8.83
C ILE A 190 18.73 14.38 -8.61
N TYR A 191 19.67 13.44 -8.39
CA TYR A 191 19.32 12.06 -8.08
C TYR A 191 18.40 11.96 -6.86
N PHE A 192 18.72 12.63 -5.75
CA PHE A 192 17.91 12.54 -4.53
C PHE A 192 16.51 13.11 -4.74
N ILE A 193 16.38 14.23 -5.45
CA ILE A 193 15.08 14.84 -5.75
C ILE A 193 14.24 13.90 -6.64
N ILE A 194 14.82 13.37 -7.72
CA ILE A 194 14.09 12.44 -8.60
C ILE A 194 13.69 11.18 -7.82
N ASN A 195 14.62 10.62 -7.04
CA ASN A 195 14.34 9.44 -6.22
C ASN A 195 13.22 9.70 -5.20
N MET A 196 13.20 10.88 -4.58
CA MET A 196 12.13 11.30 -3.67
C MET A 196 10.77 11.34 -4.38
N ILE A 197 10.70 11.93 -5.58
CA ILE A 197 9.47 12.00 -6.37
C ILE A 197 8.99 10.59 -6.76
N VAL A 198 9.90 9.74 -7.24
CA VAL A 198 9.57 8.37 -7.66
C VAL A 198 9.12 7.52 -6.47
N LEU A 199 9.76 7.65 -5.31
CA LEU A 199 9.32 6.99 -4.07
C LEU A 199 7.96 7.52 -3.60
N MET A 200 7.74 8.84 -3.60
CA MET A 200 6.46 9.42 -3.23
C MET A 200 5.34 8.90 -4.15
N TYR A 201 5.60 8.83 -5.46
CA TYR A 201 4.67 8.26 -6.42
C TYR A 201 4.39 6.77 -6.13
N LEU A 202 5.39 5.97 -5.76
CA LEU A 202 5.17 4.59 -5.32
C LEU A 202 4.22 4.52 -4.13
N MET A 203 4.44 5.37 -3.13
CA MET A 203 3.65 5.40 -1.90
C MET A 203 2.19 5.77 -2.15
N ILE A 204 1.94 6.78 -2.97
CA ILE A 204 0.59 7.20 -3.35
C ILE A 204 -0.12 6.06 -4.09
N ASN A 205 0.57 5.38 -5.01
CA ASN A 205 0.00 4.25 -5.73
C ASN A 205 -0.33 3.07 -4.79
N LEU A 206 0.50 2.80 -3.77
CA LEU A 206 0.20 1.77 -2.76
C LEU A 206 -1.09 2.07 -2.00
N ALA A 207 -1.30 3.31 -1.57
CA ALA A 207 -2.55 3.72 -0.94
C ALA A 207 -3.75 3.58 -1.91
N MET A 208 -3.60 4.07 -3.15
CA MET A 208 -4.65 3.95 -4.18
C MET A 208 -4.98 2.49 -4.52
N LEU A 209 -4.01 1.57 -4.45
CA LEU A 209 -4.24 0.14 -4.70
C LEU A 209 -5.16 -0.48 -3.64
N VAL A 210 -5.02 -0.09 -2.37
CA VAL A 210 -5.87 -0.56 -1.27
C VAL A 210 -7.31 -0.09 -1.51
N SER A 211 -7.48 1.22 -1.75
CA SER A 211 -8.77 1.84 -2.02
C SER A 211 -9.47 1.22 -3.25
N ARG A 212 -8.75 1.06 -4.37
CA ARG A 212 -9.32 0.46 -5.58
C ARG A 212 -9.73 -0.99 -5.40
N ARG A 213 -8.95 -1.76 -4.64
CA ARG A 213 -9.31 -3.15 -4.32
C ARG A 213 -10.55 -3.23 -3.44
N LEU A 214 -10.68 -2.31 -2.49
CA LEU A 214 -11.88 -2.21 -1.66
C LEU A 214 -13.12 -1.90 -2.52
N LEU A 215 -13.03 -0.91 -3.41
CA LEU A 215 -14.13 -0.56 -4.31
C LEU A 215 -14.52 -1.72 -5.24
N HIS A 216 -13.52 -2.41 -5.79
CA HIS A 216 -13.78 -3.61 -6.61
C HIS A 216 -14.51 -4.70 -5.81
N ASP A 217 -14.05 -5.00 -4.60
CA ASP A 217 -14.68 -6.02 -3.76
C ASP A 217 -16.11 -5.62 -3.31
N ILE A 218 -16.42 -4.32 -3.21
CA ILE A 218 -17.78 -3.83 -2.94
C ILE A 218 -18.66 -4.04 -4.17
N SER A 219 -18.19 -3.57 -5.33
CA SER A 219 -18.92 -3.70 -6.60
C SER A 219 -19.20 -5.17 -6.96
N GLU A 220 -18.25 -6.07 -6.75
CA GLU A 220 -18.44 -7.50 -7.01
C GLU A 220 -19.49 -8.13 -6.07
N LYS A 221 -19.54 -7.68 -4.81
CA LYS A 221 -20.56 -8.13 -3.85
C LYS A 221 -21.95 -7.59 -4.20
N GLU A 222 -22.03 -6.34 -4.61
CA GLU A 222 -23.27 -5.69 -5.04
C GLU A 222 -23.82 -6.37 -6.29
N GLU A 223 -22.99 -6.60 -7.30
CA GLU A 223 -23.40 -7.31 -8.53
C GLU A 223 -23.88 -8.73 -8.23
N LYS A 224 -23.17 -9.44 -7.35
CA LYS A 224 -23.57 -10.79 -6.93
C LYS A 224 -24.89 -10.78 -6.15
N PHE A 225 -25.09 -9.80 -5.27
CA PHE A 225 -26.36 -9.62 -4.57
C PHE A 225 -27.50 -9.34 -5.57
N ASN A 226 -27.34 -8.35 -6.45
CA ASN A 226 -28.33 -8.00 -7.48
C ASN A 226 -28.68 -9.22 -8.35
N THR A 227 -27.66 -9.98 -8.75
CA THR A 227 -27.84 -11.19 -9.56
C THR A 227 -28.62 -12.26 -8.80
N ILE A 228 -28.31 -12.52 -7.53
CA ILE A 228 -28.99 -13.55 -6.74
C ILE A 228 -30.42 -13.09 -6.40
N PHE A 229 -30.59 -11.85 -5.95
CA PHE A 229 -31.88 -11.32 -5.50
C PHE A 229 -32.89 -11.21 -6.64
N HIS A 230 -32.50 -10.65 -7.79
CA HIS A 230 -33.41 -10.45 -8.93
C HIS A 230 -33.66 -11.68 -9.80
N ASN A 231 -32.93 -12.78 -9.60
CA ASN A 231 -33.16 -14.05 -10.30
C ASN A 231 -33.57 -15.18 -9.34
N ALA A 232 -33.89 -14.87 -8.09
CA ALA A 232 -34.32 -15.85 -7.12
C ALA A 232 -35.73 -16.35 -7.47
N PRO A 233 -36.00 -17.66 -7.56
CA PRO A 233 -37.28 -18.21 -8.02
C PRO A 233 -38.42 -18.09 -6.98
N TYR A 234 -38.31 -17.17 -6.03
CA TYR A 234 -39.29 -16.91 -4.98
C TYR A 234 -39.51 -15.41 -4.86
N ALA A 235 -40.74 -15.01 -4.55
CA ALA A 235 -41.10 -13.62 -4.33
C ALA A 235 -40.37 -13.06 -3.10
N ALA A 236 -39.64 -11.96 -3.28
CA ALA A 236 -38.91 -11.29 -2.23
C ALA A 236 -38.93 -9.76 -2.40
N LEU A 237 -38.95 -9.08 -1.26
CA LEU A 237 -38.81 -7.64 -1.16
C LEU A 237 -37.97 -7.28 0.07
N ILE A 238 -37.36 -6.11 0.05
CA ILE A 238 -36.61 -5.53 1.15
C ILE A 238 -37.30 -4.26 1.56
N THR A 239 -37.56 -4.11 2.85
CA THR A 239 -38.23 -2.94 3.42
C THR A 239 -37.40 -2.28 4.49
N GLU A 240 -37.55 -0.97 4.62
CA GLU A 240 -37.04 -0.24 5.75
C GLU A 240 -37.75 -0.70 7.02
N GLU A 241 -36.98 -0.91 8.09
CA GLU A 241 -37.47 -1.47 9.33
C GLU A 241 -38.49 -0.56 10.02
N GLU A 242 -38.22 0.75 10.10
CA GLU A 242 -39.05 1.71 10.82
C GLU A 242 -40.39 1.95 10.11
N THR A 243 -40.35 2.34 8.83
CA THR A 243 -41.53 2.82 8.09
C THR A 243 -42.22 1.72 7.29
N GLY A 244 -41.52 0.65 6.92
CA GLY A 244 -42.02 -0.35 5.98
C GLY A 244 -42.03 0.11 4.53
N ILE A 245 -41.31 1.19 4.20
CA ILE A 245 -41.06 1.59 2.82
C ILE A 245 -40.31 0.47 2.11
N ILE A 246 -40.80 0.09 0.93
CA ILE A 246 -40.17 -0.92 0.08
C ILE A 246 -38.95 -0.28 -0.58
N LEU A 247 -37.77 -0.77 -0.20
CA LEU A 247 -36.48 -0.31 -0.72
C LEU A 247 -36.14 -1.03 -2.02
N GLU A 248 -36.48 -2.31 -2.13
CA GLU A 248 -36.12 -3.14 -3.27
C GLU A 248 -37.10 -4.31 -3.43
N VAL A 249 -37.37 -4.70 -4.68
CA VAL A 249 -38.31 -5.78 -5.00
C VAL A 249 -37.77 -6.63 -6.15
N ASN A 250 -37.87 -7.95 -6.03
CA ASN A 250 -37.47 -8.85 -7.12
C ASN A 250 -38.61 -9.09 -8.12
N LYS A 251 -38.28 -9.67 -9.26
CA LYS A 251 -39.22 -9.85 -10.36
C LYS A 251 -40.38 -10.76 -9.96
N GLU A 252 -40.10 -11.84 -9.23
CA GLU A 252 -41.08 -12.82 -8.80
C GLU A 252 -42.14 -12.20 -7.87
N MET A 253 -41.76 -11.23 -7.05
CA MET A 253 -42.72 -10.46 -6.24
C MET A 253 -43.59 -9.54 -7.11
N LEU A 254 -43.00 -8.86 -8.10
CA LEU A 254 -43.75 -8.02 -9.05
C LEU A 254 -44.77 -8.85 -9.85
N ASP A 255 -44.34 -10.00 -10.38
CA ASP A 255 -45.19 -10.92 -11.14
C ASP A 255 -46.31 -11.50 -10.26
N LEU A 256 -46.03 -11.80 -8.98
CA LEU A 256 -47.02 -12.30 -8.01
C LEU A 256 -48.09 -11.24 -7.71
N LEU A 257 -47.70 -9.98 -7.58
CA LEU A 257 -48.60 -8.89 -7.22
C LEU A 257 -49.30 -8.24 -8.42
N GLY A 258 -48.73 -8.38 -9.62
CA GLY A 258 -49.21 -7.73 -10.83
C GLY A 258 -48.93 -6.22 -10.90
N TYR A 259 -47.92 -5.72 -10.19
CA TYR A 259 -47.51 -4.31 -10.21
C TYR A 259 -46.22 -4.11 -10.98
N GLU A 260 -46.04 -2.92 -11.53
CA GLU A 260 -44.75 -2.48 -12.06
C GLU A 260 -43.82 -2.02 -10.93
N ARG A 261 -42.50 -2.14 -11.14
CA ARG A 261 -41.50 -1.77 -10.11
C ARG A 261 -41.67 -0.34 -9.59
N SER A 262 -41.93 0.61 -10.49
CA SER A 262 -42.14 2.03 -10.16
C SER A 262 -43.40 2.30 -9.32
N GLU A 263 -44.33 1.35 -9.27
CA GLU A 263 -45.54 1.45 -8.46
C GLU A 263 -45.34 0.89 -7.05
N VAL A 264 -44.29 0.10 -6.83
CA VAL A 264 -44.02 -0.61 -5.58
C VAL A 264 -42.86 0.02 -4.80
N GLU A 265 -41.74 0.29 -5.46
CA GLU A 265 -40.57 0.88 -4.80
C GLU A 265 -40.88 2.29 -4.28
N GLY A 266 -40.48 2.57 -3.03
CA GLY A 266 -40.75 3.83 -2.34
C GLY A 266 -42.13 3.93 -1.67
N ARG A 267 -43.03 2.97 -1.89
CA ARG A 267 -44.32 2.89 -1.16
C ARG A 267 -44.19 2.08 0.11
N THR A 268 -45.11 2.27 1.06
CA THR A 268 -45.13 1.44 2.26
C THR A 268 -45.82 0.11 1.96
N VAL A 269 -45.40 -0.96 2.64
CA VAL A 269 -46.09 -2.26 2.59
C VAL A 269 -47.55 -2.19 3.09
N PHE A 270 -47.94 -1.13 3.78
CA PHE A 270 -49.31 -0.88 4.22
C PHE A 270 -50.16 -0.27 3.11
N ASP A 271 -49.59 0.59 2.27
CA ASP A 271 -50.29 1.20 1.12
C ASP A 271 -50.68 0.17 0.06
N LEU A 272 -49.93 -0.94 0.02
CA LEU A 272 -50.15 -2.05 -0.91
C LEU A 272 -50.85 -3.24 -0.26
N GLU A 273 -51.31 -3.10 1.00
CA GLU A 273 -52.03 -4.13 1.76
C GLU A 273 -51.32 -5.51 1.81
N PHE A 274 -49.98 -5.54 1.82
CA PHE A 274 -49.20 -6.79 1.82
C PHE A 274 -49.36 -7.62 3.09
N TYR A 275 -49.76 -6.97 4.19
CA TYR A 275 -50.01 -7.63 5.45
C TYR A 275 -51.50 -7.61 5.75
N PRO A 276 -52.09 -8.74 6.16
CA PRO A 276 -53.51 -8.80 6.52
C PRO A 276 -53.84 -7.94 7.75
N ASP A 277 -52.85 -7.64 8.58
CA ASP A 277 -52.96 -6.75 9.72
C ASP A 277 -51.59 -6.14 10.08
N ALA A 278 -51.57 -4.94 10.65
CA ALA A 278 -50.33 -4.26 11.02
C ALA A 278 -49.53 -4.99 12.12
N SER A 279 -50.16 -5.85 12.93
CA SER A 279 -49.48 -6.63 13.97
C SER A 279 -48.62 -7.76 13.38
N SER A 280 -48.99 -8.31 12.22
CA SER A 280 -48.22 -9.34 11.52
C SER A 280 -46.84 -8.85 11.10
N ARG A 281 -46.71 -7.61 10.63
CA ARG A 281 -45.40 -7.00 10.33
C ARG A 281 -44.56 -6.82 11.60
N ASN A 282 -45.16 -6.36 12.70
CA ASN A 282 -44.46 -6.15 13.96
C ASN A 282 -43.88 -7.46 14.52
N LYS A 283 -44.61 -8.58 14.40
CA LYS A 283 -44.11 -9.91 14.77
C LYS A 283 -42.90 -10.32 13.93
N LEU A 284 -42.91 -10.05 12.63
CA LEU A 284 -41.78 -10.33 11.75
C LEU A 284 -40.53 -9.53 12.19
N ILE A 285 -40.69 -8.24 12.48
CA ILE A 285 -39.59 -7.36 12.94
C ILE A 285 -39.03 -7.85 14.28
N GLU A 286 -39.88 -8.27 15.22
CA GLU A 286 -39.41 -8.82 16.50
C GLU A 286 -38.57 -10.09 16.32
N ILE A 287 -38.91 -10.96 15.38
CA ILE A 287 -38.14 -12.17 15.07
C ILE A 287 -36.76 -11.78 14.51
N VAL A 288 -36.72 -10.78 13.63
CA VAL A 288 -35.47 -10.29 13.01
C VAL A 288 -34.56 -9.62 14.06
N ARG A 289 -35.10 -8.78 14.95
CA ARG A 289 -34.35 -8.10 16.02
C ARG A 289 -33.75 -9.03 17.08
N LYS A 290 -34.30 -10.24 17.25
CA LYS A 290 -33.83 -11.21 18.24
C LYS A 290 -32.64 -12.06 17.76
N LYS A 291 -32.23 -11.93 16.50
CA LYS A 291 -31.02 -12.56 15.94
C LYS A 291 -29.86 -11.59 15.91
#